data_AF-A0A3P1XAE3-F1
#
_entry.id   AF-A0A3P1XAE3-F1
#
_cell.length_a   1.000
_cell.length_b   1.000
_cell.length_c   1.000
_cell.angle_alpha   90.00
_cell.angle_beta   90.00
_cell.angle_gamma   90.00
#
_symmetry.space_group_name_H-M   'P 1'
#
loop_
_entity.id
_entity.type
_entity.pdbx_description
1 polymer ?
#
loop_
_entity_poly.entity_id
_entity_poly.type
_entity_poly.pdbx_seq_one_letter_code
_entity_poly.pdbx_strand_id
1 'polypeptide(L)' 'VKFSKDRHLIETTSNKLKSREITFQEYRRNLAKAGVFRWVTNIHEQKRYYYTFDNSLLFTESIQKTTQILPR' A
#
# COMPACT_ATOMS: atom_id res chain seq x y z
N VAL A 1 -14.83 0.00 -14.57
CA VAL A 1 -13.59 0.60 -14.03
C VAL A 1 -12.41 -0.21 -14.56
N LYS A 2 -11.47 0.40 -15.30
CA LYS A 2 -10.21 -0.29 -15.69
C LYS A 2 -9.25 -0.16 -14.51
N PHE A 3 -8.92 -1.27 -13.86
CA PHE A 3 -7.92 -1.28 -12.79
C PHE A 3 -6.52 -1.29 -13.43
N SER A 4 -5.78 -0.20 -13.29
CA SER A 4 -4.37 -0.17 -13.67
C SER A 4 -3.58 -0.99 -12.66
N LYS A 5 -2.79 -1.98 -13.09
CA LYS A 5 -1.88 -2.72 -12.20
C LYS A 5 -0.54 -1.98 -12.17
N ASP A 6 -0.50 -0.83 -11.49
CA ASP A 6 0.67 0.05 -11.48
C ASP A 6 1.52 -0.16 -10.22
N ARG A 7 2.47 -1.10 -10.32
CA ARG A 7 3.41 -1.40 -9.23
C ARG A 7 4.27 -0.19 -8.86
N HIS A 8 4.70 0.60 -9.84
CA HIS A 8 5.56 1.74 -9.62
C HIS A 8 4.85 2.81 -8.78
N LEU A 9 3.58 3.06 -9.08
CA LEU A 9 2.75 3.99 -8.31
C LEU A 9 2.60 3.56 -6.84
N ILE A 10 2.44 2.26 -6.55
CA ILE A 10 2.36 1.72 -5.18
C ILE A 10 3.66 1.99 -4.42
N GLU A 11 4.80 1.69 -5.04
CA GLU A 11 6.13 1.87 -4.45
C GLU A 11 6.44 3.35 -4.18
N THR A 12 6.28 4.22 -5.19
CA THR A 12 6.52 5.67 -5.05
C THR A 12 5.64 6.28 -3.98
N THR A 13 4.36 5.92 -3.94
CA THR A 13 3.41 6.42 -2.94
C THR A 13 3.76 5.94 -1.53
N SER A 14 4.23 4.70 -1.35
CA SER A 14 4.73 4.21 -0.07
C SER A 14 5.94 5.00 0.41
N ASN A 15 6.90 5.27 -0.49
CA ASN A 15 8.09 6.06 -0.16
C ASN A 15 7.74 7.50 0.22
N LYS A 16 6.84 8.14 -0.53
CA LYS A 16 6.35 9.49 -0.20
C LYS A 16 5.65 9.55 1.15
N LEU A 17 4.88 8.52 1.52
CA LEU A 17 4.28 8.44 2.85
C LEU A 17 5.35 8.31 3.95
N LYS A 18 6.37 7.47 3.74
CA LYS A 18 7.48 7.28 4.70
C LYS A 18 8.28 8.58 4.89
N SER A 19 8.52 9.32 3.81
CA SER A 19 9.15 10.65 3.83
C SER A 19 8.24 11.77 4.34
N ARG A 20 6.97 11.48 4.69
CA ARG A 20 5.95 12.45 5.10
C ARG A 20 5.64 13.53 4.06
N GLU A 21 5.90 13.25 2.79
CA GLU A 21 5.60 14.15 1.67
C GLU A 21 4.10 14.18 1.32
N ILE A 22 3.37 13.12 1.68
CA ILE A 22 1.94 13.00 1.45
C ILE A 22 1.20 12.58 2.72
N THR A 23 -0.07 12.93 2.77
CA THR A 23 -0.97 12.48 3.83
C THR A 23 -1.36 11.01 3.66
N PHE A 24 -1.86 10.39 4.74
CA PHE A 24 -2.40 9.03 4.67
C PHE A 24 -3.64 8.93 3.74
N GLN A 25 -4.42 10.01 3.62
CA GLN A 25 -5.57 10.06 2.72
C GLN A 25 -5.12 10.05 1.25
N GLU A 26 -4.10 10.83 0.89
CA GLU A 26 -3.52 10.84 -0.46
C GLU A 26 -2.87 9.49 -0.80
N TYR A 27 -2.17 8.91 0.16
CA TYR A 27 -1.61 7.56 0.04
C TYR A 27 -2.70 6.53 -0.33
N ARG A 28 -3.82 6.49 0.42
CA ARG A 28 -4.96 5.61 0.10
C ARG A 28 -5.55 5.88 -1.28
N ARG A 29 -5.67 7.15 -1.67
CA ARG A 29 -6.21 7.54 -2.99
C ARG A 29 -5.31 7.05 -4.11
N ASN A 30 -3.98 7.16 -3.96
CA ASN A 30 -3.02 6.69 -4.94
C ASN A 30 -3.01 5.16 -5.05
N LEU A 31 -3.15 4.43 -3.93
CA LEU A 31 -3.30 2.98 -3.97
C LEU A 31 -4.56 2.53 -4.73
N ALA A 32 -5.69 3.20 -4.50
CA ALA A 32 -6.92 2.92 -5.26
C ALA A 32 -6.74 3.19 -6.76
N LYS A 33 -6.03 4.27 -7.13
CA LYS A 33 -5.66 4.56 -8.53
C LYS A 33 -4.75 3.47 -9.12
N ALA A 34 -3.85 2.91 -8.32
CA ALA A 34 -2.96 1.81 -8.68
C ALA A 34 -3.63 0.43 -8.70
N GLY A 35 -4.96 0.37 -8.57
CA GLY A 35 -5.73 -0.87 -8.65
C GLY A 35 -5.73 -1.70 -7.35
N VAL A 36 -5.19 -1.18 -6.25
CA VAL A 36 -5.25 -1.86 -4.95
C VAL A 36 -6.68 -1.77 -4.42
N PHE A 37 -7.30 -2.93 -4.25
CA PHE A 37 -8.61 -3.08 -3.64
C PHE A 37 -8.51 -3.50 -2.17
N ARG A 38 -7.56 -4.40 -1.88
CA ARG A 38 -7.32 -4.92 -0.52
C ARG A 38 -5.84 -4.82 -0.21
N TRP A 39 -5.50 -4.34 0.98
CA TRP A 39 -4.18 -4.54 1.56
C TRP A 39 -4.28 -5.44 2.78
N VAL A 40 -3.22 -6.17 3.09
CA VAL A 40 -3.13 -6.98 4.31
C VAL A 40 -1.79 -6.72 4.93
N THR A 41 -1.78 -6.21 6.15
CA THR A 41 -0.57 -6.06 6.94
C THR A 41 -0.43 -7.27 7.84
N ASN A 42 0.45 -8.21 7.46
CA ASN A 42 0.80 -9.35 8.28
C ASN A 42 1.93 -8.96 9.24
N ILE A 43 1.56 -8.72 10.50
CA ILE A 43 2.49 -8.29 11.55
C ILE A 43 3.44 -9.43 11.94
N HIS A 44 2.99 -10.69 11.87
CA HIS A 44 3.86 -11.84 12.19
C HIS A 44 4.99 -12.00 11.17
N GLU A 45 4.68 -11.85 9.89
CA GLU A 45 5.66 -11.93 8.80
C GLU A 45 6.41 -10.62 8.55
N GLN A 46 6.01 -9.53 9.23
CA GLN A 46 6.51 -8.18 8.96
C GLN A 46 6.40 -7.81 7.48
N LYS A 47 5.27 -8.18 6.86
CA LYS A 47 4.99 -7.90 5.45
C LYS A 47 3.64 -7.25 5.25
N ARG A 48 3.55 -6.42 4.22
CA ARG A 48 2.29 -5.87 3.72
C ARG A 48 2.08 -6.31 2.28
N TYR A 49 0.91 -6.91 2.05
CA TYR A 49 0.48 -7.42 0.76
C TYR A 49 -0.60 -6.52 0.17
N TYR A 50 -0.54 -6.29 -1.13
CA TYR A 50 -1.49 -5.48 -1.88
C TYR A 50 -2.14 -6.33 -2.95
N TYR A 51 -3.47 -6.33 -3.01
CA TYR A 51 -4.26 -7.18 -3.89
C TYR A 51 -5.22 -6.36 -4.75
N THR A 52 -5.43 -6.81 -5.98
CA THR A 52 -6.55 -6.39 -6.82
C THR A 52 -7.87 -6.99 -6.33
N PHE A 53 -8.97 -6.56 -6.94
CA PHE A 53 -10.33 -7.05 -6.65
C PHE A 53 -10.50 -8.57 -6.87
N ASP A 54 -9.85 -9.14 -7.88
CA ASP A 54 -9.84 -10.58 -8.17
C ASP A 54 -8.87 -11.39 -7.26
N ASN A 55 -8.38 -10.78 -6.17
CA ASN A 55 -7.39 -11.34 -5.25
C ASN A 55 -6.01 -11.63 -5.85
N SER A 56 -5.70 -11.18 -7.06
CA SER A 56 -4.34 -11.26 -7.59
C SER A 56 -3.39 -10.38 -6.76
N LEU A 57 -2.21 -10.90 -6.41
CA LEU A 57 -1.19 -10.14 -5.71
C LEU A 57 -0.58 -9.08 -6.65
N LEU A 58 -0.63 -7.81 -6.26
CA LEU A 58 -0.06 -6.68 -6.99
C LEU A 58 1.38 -6.39 -6.55
N PHE A 59 1.57 -6.30 -5.23
CA PHE A 59 2.81 -5.86 -4.64
C PHE A 59 2.95 -6.38 -3.21
N THR A 60 4.19 -6.48 -2.75
CA THR A 60 4.51 -6.78 -1.36
C THR A 60 5.66 -5.90 -0.92
N GLU A 61 5.60 -5.43 0.33
CA GLU A 61 6.71 -4.72 0.96
C GLU A 61 6.93 -5.24 2.39
N SER A 62 8.15 -5.08 2.89
CA SER A 62 8.44 -5.29 4.30
C SER A 62 7.93 -4.08 5.09
N ILE A 63 7.25 -4.36 6.21
CA ILE A 63 6.96 -3.32 7.21
C ILE A 63 8.12 -3.31 8.21
N GLN A 64 8.69 -2.14 8.48
CA GLN A 64 9.61 -2.00 9.60
C GLN A 64 8.82 -2.07 10.91
N LYS A 65 9.42 -2.61 11.98
CA LYS A 65 8.92 -2.51 13.35
C LYS A 65 8.97 -1.03 13.79
N THR A 66 8.08 -0.23 13.27
CA THR A 66 7.86 1.13 13.74
C THR A 66 6.49 1.10 14.39
N THR A 67 6.48 1.12 15.72
CA THR A 67 5.33 0.98 16.63
C THR A 67 4.17 1.98 16.39
N GLN A 68 4.14 2.76 15.31
CA GLN A 68 3.16 3.83 15.08
C GLN A 68 2.82 4.07 13.60
N ILE A 69 2.41 3.04 12.85
CA ILE A 69 1.63 3.26 11.62
C ILE A 69 0.39 2.36 11.64
N LEU A 70 -0.33 2.40 12.75
CA LEU A 70 -1.74 2.03 12.78
C LEU A 70 -2.51 3.35 12.93
N PRO A 71 -3.44 3.69 12.02
CA PRO A 71 -4.32 4.82 12.27
C PRO A 71 -5.07 4.57 13.58
N ARG A 72 -5.10 5.57 14.46
CA ARG A 72 -6.03 5.61 15.60
C ARG A 72 -7.46 5.69 15.10
#